data_AF-A0A9P2R7A7-F1
#
_entry.id   AF-A0A9P2R7A7-F1
#
_cell.length_a   1.000
_cell.length_b   1.000
_cell.length_c   1.000
_cell.angle_alpha   90.00
_cell.angle_beta   90.00
_cell.angle_gamma   90.00
#
_symmetry.space_group_name_H-M   'P 1'
#
loop_
_entity.id
_entity.type
_entity.pdbx_description
1 polymer ?
#
loop_
_entity_poly.entity_id
_entity_poly.type
_entity_poly.pdbx_seq_one_letter_code
_entity_poly.pdbx_strand_id
1 'polypeptide(L)'
;MKKIAAISLISVFLMSGCAVHNDETSIGKFGLAYKSNIQRKLDNQYYTEAEASLARGRISGAENIVKNDAAHFCVTQGKKMQIVDLKTEGAGLHGVARLTFKCGE
;
A
#
# COMPACT_ATOMS: atom_id res chain seq x y z
N MET A 1 54.56 -5.23 -31.66
CA MET A 1 53.32 -4.45 -31.86
C MET A 1 52.26 -5.38 -32.45
N LYS A 2 51.32 -5.87 -31.62
CA LYS A 2 50.27 -6.82 -32.03
C LYS A 2 48.92 -6.26 -31.57
N LYS A 3 47.97 -6.30 -32.48
CA LYS A 3 46.78 -5.44 -32.58
C LYS A 3 45.80 -5.67 -31.42
N ILE A 4 45.29 -4.58 -30.87
CA ILE A 4 44.22 -4.51 -29.87
C ILE A 4 42.89 -4.75 -30.59
N ALA A 5 42.01 -5.58 -30.04
CA ALA A 5 40.56 -5.43 -30.19
C ALA A 5 39.86 -6.05 -28.98
N ALA A 6 39.28 -5.17 -28.18
CA ALA A 6 38.63 -5.45 -26.91
C ALA A 6 37.43 -6.39 -27.07
N ILE A 7 37.35 -7.37 -26.18
CA ILE A 7 36.20 -8.25 -26.00
C ILE A 7 35.08 -7.40 -25.38
N SER A 8 34.14 -6.93 -26.21
CA SER A 8 32.94 -6.25 -25.76
C SER A 8 31.93 -7.33 -25.31
N LEU A 9 31.92 -7.63 -24.01
CA LEU A 9 30.81 -8.34 -23.37
C LEU A 9 29.57 -7.44 -23.40
N ILE A 10 28.73 -7.63 -24.41
CA ILE A 10 27.40 -7.04 -24.44
C ILE A 10 26.53 -7.85 -23.48
N SER A 11 26.46 -7.38 -22.23
CA SER A 11 25.52 -7.81 -21.21
C SER A 11 24.11 -7.39 -21.63
N VAL A 12 23.32 -8.37 -22.08
CA VAL A 12 21.87 -8.21 -22.25
C VAL A 12 21.27 -8.07 -20.85
N PHE A 13 21.07 -6.83 -20.41
CA PHE A 13 20.25 -6.51 -19.25
C PHE A 13 18.81 -6.93 -19.55
N LEU A 14 18.42 -8.09 -19.03
CA LEU A 14 17.03 -8.50 -18.91
C LEU A 14 16.35 -7.58 -17.88
N MET A 15 15.89 -6.41 -18.32
CA MET A 15 14.89 -5.63 -17.59
C MET A 15 13.51 -6.22 -17.83
N SER A 16 13.30 -7.45 -17.37
CA SER A 16 11.95 -7.92 -17.06
C SER A 16 11.48 -7.10 -15.86
N GLY A 17 10.76 -6.01 -16.17
CA GLY A 17 10.05 -5.20 -15.19
C GLY A 17 8.98 -6.04 -14.50
N CYS A 18 9.36 -6.71 -13.42
CA CYS A 18 8.43 -7.32 -12.49
C CYS A 18 7.89 -6.21 -11.58
N ALA A 19 6.71 -5.73 -11.99
CA ALA A 19 5.54 -5.52 -11.16
C ALA A 19 5.75 -4.90 -9.76
N VAL A 20 5.33 -3.64 -9.68
CA VAL A 20 4.83 -2.95 -8.48
C VAL A 20 5.90 -2.60 -7.45
N HIS A 21 6.02 -1.29 -7.26
CA HIS A 21 6.98 -0.66 -6.38
C HIS A 21 6.44 -0.67 -4.94
N ASN A 22 7.13 -1.42 -4.07
CA ASN A 22 7.19 -1.26 -2.62
C ASN A 22 5.92 -1.56 -1.81
N ASP A 23 5.73 -2.85 -1.51
CA ASP A 23 4.60 -3.38 -0.73
C ASP A 23 5.06 -3.99 0.61
N GLU A 24 4.76 -3.33 1.74
CA GLU A 24 4.87 -3.97 3.06
C GLU A 24 3.80 -5.06 3.17
N THR A 25 4.19 -6.31 2.92
CA THR A 25 3.32 -7.47 3.14
C THR A 25 3.32 -7.84 4.63
N SER A 26 2.25 -7.50 5.36
CA SER A 26 2.10 -7.93 6.76
C SER A 26 1.36 -9.26 6.86
N ILE A 27 2.13 -10.36 6.93
CA ILE A 27 1.62 -11.70 7.25
C ILE A 27 1.29 -11.76 8.75
N GLY A 28 0.07 -11.34 9.10
CA GLY A 28 -0.51 -11.53 10.43
C GLY A 28 -1.19 -12.89 10.58
N LYS A 29 -1.37 -13.31 11.83
CA LYS A 29 -1.84 -14.63 12.32
C LYS A 29 -3.16 -15.17 11.71
N PHE A 30 -3.91 -14.36 10.97
CA PHE A 30 -5.25 -14.70 10.44
C PHE A 30 -5.38 -14.52 8.91
N GLY A 31 -4.27 -14.51 8.18
CA GLY A 31 -4.25 -14.51 6.71
C GLY A 31 -3.57 -13.27 6.10
N LEU A 32 -3.49 -13.26 4.77
CA LEU A 32 -2.87 -12.18 4.00
C LEU A 32 -3.71 -10.91 4.13
N ALA A 33 -3.01 -9.81 4.37
CA ALA A 33 -3.54 -8.48 4.24
C ALA A 33 -2.48 -7.61 3.56
N TYR A 34 -2.92 -6.86 2.57
CA TYR A 34 -2.11 -5.88 1.88
C TYR A 34 -2.53 -4.49 2.36
N LYS A 35 -1.57 -3.58 2.47
CA LYS A 35 -1.83 -2.19 2.84
C LYS A 35 -0.89 -1.32 2.02
N SER A 36 -1.43 -0.30 1.37
CA SER A 36 -0.61 0.69 0.68
C SER A 36 -0.03 1.70 1.67
N ASN A 37 1.02 2.39 1.23
CA ASN A 37 1.53 3.53 1.97
C ASN A 37 0.52 4.70 1.94
N ILE A 38 0.51 5.49 3.01
CA ILE A 38 -0.31 6.69 3.08
C ILE A 38 0.21 7.72 2.06
N GLN A 39 -0.64 8.07 1.11
CA GLN A 39 -0.35 9.05 0.06
C GLN A 39 -1.00 10.39 0.40
N ARG A 40 -0.26 11.49 0.22
CA ARG A 40 -0.82 12.83 0.36
C ARG A 40 -1.61 13.20 -0.90
N LYS A 41 -2.87 13.56 -0.74
CA LYS A 41 -3.75 14.14 -1.77
C LYS A 41 -3.79 15.66 -1.66
N LEU A 42 -4.49 16.29 -2.59
CA LEU A 42 -4.80 17.74 -2.54
C LEU A 42 -5.69 18.05 -1.32
N ASP A 43 -5.75 19.33 -0.93
CA ASP A 43 -6.59 19.83 0.18
C ASP A 43 -6.27 19.26 1.57
N ASN A 44 -5.00 18.97 1.83
CA ASN A 44 -4.53 18.39 3.10
C ASN A 44 -5.21 17.05 3.44
N GLN A 45 -5.60 16.32 2.40
CA GLN A 45 -6.15 14.98 2.50
C GLN A 45 -5.04 13.94 2.36
N TYR A 46 -5.28 12.78 2.95
CA TYR A 46 -4.44 11.62 2.88
C TYR A 46 -5.28 10.45 2.37
N TYR A 47 -4.62 9.51 1.71
CA TYR A 47 -5.25 8.34 1.14
C TYR A 47 -4.47 7.09 1.51
N THR A 48 -5.18 6.05 1.93
CA THR A 48 -4.63 4.72 2.16
C THR A 48 -5.64 3.68 1.71
N GLU A 49 -5.14 2.53 1.32
CA GLU A 49 -5.97 1.39 0.93
C GLU A 49 -5.43 0.13 1.54
N ALA A 50 -6.33 -0.78 1.88
CA ALA A 50 -5.97 -2.09 2.37
C ALA A 50 -6.85 -3.15 1.72
N GLU A 51 -6.28 -4.33 1.55
CA GLU A 51 -6.99 -5.54 1.19
C GLU A 51 -6.88 -6.53 2.34
N ALA A 52 -7.97 -7.21 2.64
CA ALA A 52 -8.00 -8.30 3.58
C ALA A 52 -8.73 -9.51 2.99
N SER A 53 -8.15 -10.68 3.24
CA SER A 53 -8.76 -11.98 2.92
C SER A 53 -9.99 -12.27 3.77
N LEU A 54 -10.80 -13.25 3.34
CA LEU A 54 -11.98 -13.73 4.07
C LEU A 54 -11.68 -14.08 5.54
N ALA A 55 -10.53 -14.72 5.80
CA ALA A 55 -10.10 -15.12 7.14
C ALA A 55 -9.85 -13.93 8.09
N ARG A 56 -9.63 -12.73 7.54
CA ARG A 56 -9.51 -11.46 8.28
C ARG A 56 -10.81 -10.63 8.32
N GLY A 57 -11.94 -11.20 7.91
CA GLY A 57 -13.22 -10.50 7.87
C GLY A 57 -13.50 -9.77 6.54
N ARG A 58 -12.68 -10.01 5.51
CA ARG A 58 -12.87 -9.47 4.15
C ARG A 58 -12.96 -7.94 4.17
N ILE A 59 -14.15 -7.38 4.02
CA ILE A 59 -14.38 -5.93 4.03
C ILE A 59 -14.11 -5.33 5.42
N SER A 60 -14.60 -5.95 6.50
CA SER A 60 -14.41 -5.39 7.85
C SER A 60 -12.94 -5.41 8.28
N GLY A 61 -12.19 -6.43 7.84
CA GLY A 61 -10.74 -6.50 8.02
C GLY A 61 -10.02 -5.36 7.32
N ALA A 62 -10.34 -5.14 6.05
CA ALA A 62 -9.73 -4.07 5.26
C ALA A 62 -10.04 -2.69 5.85
N GLU A 63 -11.30 -2.45 6.25
CA GLU A 63 -11.70 -1.21 6.91
C GLU A 63 -10.92 -0.95 8.20
N ASN A 64 -10.78 -1.97 9.05
CA ASN A 64 -10.05 -1.82 10.31
C ASN A 64 -8.57 -1.51 10.08
N ILE A 65 -7.96 -2.11 9.06
CA ILE A 65 -6.57 -1.84 8.71
C ILE A 65 -6.40 -0.38 8.30
N VAL A 66 -7.19 0.11 7.33
CA VAL A 66 -7.08 1.51 6.88
C VAL A 66 -7.40 2.52 7.98
N LYS A 67 -8.42 2.25 8.82
CA LYS A 67 -8.79 3.13 9.94
C LYS A 67 -7.69 3.20 10.99
N ASN A 68 -7.12 2.06 11.37
CA ASN A 68 -6.03 2.03 12.36
C ASN A 68 -4.76 2.69 11.83
N ASP A 69 -4.42 2.45 10.57
CA ASP A 69 -3.25 3.05 9.93
C ASP A 69 -3.37 4.58 9.84
N ALA A 70 -4.52 5.07 9.36
CA ALA A 70 -4.80 6.49 9.28
C ALA A 70 -4.86 7.16 10.67
N ALA A 71 -5.47 6.51 11.65
CA ALA A 71 -5.50 7.00 13.03
C ALA A 71 -4.10 7.10 13.61
N HIS A 72 -3.29 6.05 13.46
CA HIS A 72 -1.90 6.04 13.92
C HIS A 72 -1.09 7.16 13.25
N PHE A 73 -1.24 7.35 11.94
CA PHE A 73 -0.57 8.42 11.20
C PHE A 73 -0.94 9.84 11.66
N CYS A 74 -2.21 10.09 12.03
CA CYS A 74 -2.57 11.40 12.57
C CYS A 74 -2.08 11.57 14.01
N VAL A 75 -2.16 10.52 14.85
CA VAL A 75 -1.71 10.56 16.24
C VAL A 75 -0.20 10.80 16.35
N THR A 76 0.61 10.23 15.46
CA THR A 76 2.07 10.51 15.42
C THR A 76 2.39 11.96 15.07
N GLN A 77 1.43 12.69 14.50
CA GLN A 77 1.52 14.14 14.23
C GLN A 77 0.85 14.99 15.33
N GLY A 78 0.38 14.38 16.42
CA GLY A 78 -0.36 15.07 17.48
C GLY A 78 -1.76 15.54 17.05
N LYS A 79 -2.34 14.92 16.03
CA LYS A 79 -3.60 15.31 15.39
C LYS A 79 -4.66 14.22 15.50
N LYS A 80 -5.93 14.61 15.39
CA LYS A 80 -7.06 13.70 15.30
C LYS A 80 -7.38 13.36 13.85
N MET A 81 -7.68 12.09 13.61
CA MET A 81 -8.14 11.62 12.30
C MET A 81 -9.59 12.04 12.07
N GLN A 82 -9.86 12.57 10.89
CA GLN A 82 -11.21 12.79 10.36
C GLN A 82 -11.37 12.00 9.06
N ILE A 83 -12.35 11.12 9.01
CA ILE A 83 -12.69 10.39 7.78
C ILE A 83 -13.39 11.35 6.82
N VAL A 84 -12.89 11.46 5.59
CA VAL A 84 -13.53 12.23 4.51
C VAL A 84 -14.38 11.30 3.64
N ASP A 85 -13.82 10.17 3.24
CA ASP A 85 -14.49 9.18 2.39
C ASP A 85 -13.96 7.79 2.72
N LEU A 86 -14.85 6.81 2.81
CA LEU A 86 -14.50 5.41 2.99
C LEU A 86 -15.28 4.58 1.98
N LYS A 87 -14.55 3.96 1.06
CA LYS A 87 -15.11 3.08 0.04
C LYS A 87 -14.67 1.67 0.29
N THR A 88 -15.60 0.74 0.15
CA THR A 88 -15.34 -0.68 0.27
C THR A 88 -15.76 -1.41 -0.98
N GLU A 89 -14.88 -2.26 -1.48
CA GLU A 89 -15.13 -3.14 -2.61
C GLU A 89 -14.90 -4.57 -2.14
N GLY A 90 -15.72 -5.52 -2.60
CA GLY A 90 -15.56 -6.92 -2.24
C GLY A 90 -15.90 -7.80 -3.41
N ALA A 91 -14.89 -8.31 -4.10
CA ALA A 91 -15.03 -9.29 -5.16
C ALA A 91 -14.41 -10.63 -4.72
N GLY A 92 -15.20 -11.70 -4.76
CA GLY A 92 -14.76 -13.03 -4.35
C GLY A 92 -14.36 -13.13 -2.87
N LEU A 93 -13.20 -13.74 -2.59
CA LEU A 93 -12.72 -14.06 -1.24
C LEU A 93 -11.99 -12.90 -0.54
N HIS A 94 -11.86 -11.74 -1.20
CA HIS A 94 -11.08 -10.60 -0.73
C HIS A 94 -11.97 -9.37 -0.58
N GLY A 95 -11.64 -8.51 0.38
CA GLY A 95 -12.28 -7.23 0.60
C GLY A 95 -11.22 -6.14 0.56
N VAL A 96 -11.54 -5.05 -0.12
CA VAL A 96 -10.69 -3.88 -0.26
C VAL A 96 -11.40 -2.70 0.39
N ALA A 97 -10.67 -1.93 1.18
CA ALA A 97 -11.12 -0.66 1.73
C ALA A 97 -10.17 0.44 1.27
N ARG A 98 -10.74 1.55 0.81
CA ARG A 98 -10.03 2.75 0.37
C ARG A 98 -10.50 3.90 1.23
N LEU A 99 -9.60 4.50 1.99
CA LEU A 99 -9.89 5.55 2.94
C LEU A 99 -9.23 6.84 2.49
N THR A 100 -10.01 7.91 2.36
CA THR A 100 -9.52 9.29 2.31
C THR A 100 -9.82 9.96 3.64
N PHE A 101 -8.81 10.57 4.25
CA PHE A 101 -8.91 11.16 5.58
C PHE A 101 -8.11 12.45 5.69
N LYS A 102 -8.36 13.23 6.75
CA LYS A 102 -7.58 14.41 7.13
C LYS A 102 -7.05 14.23 8.54
N CYS A 103 -5.92 14.85 8.83
CA CYS A 103 -5.43 15.02 10.19
C CYS A 103 -5.71 16.48 10.61
N GLY A 104 -6.69 16.65 11.51
CA GLY A 104 -7.09 17.94 12.10
C GLY A 104 -6.72 18.03 13.58
N GLU A 105 -7.01 19.15 14.23
CA GLU A 105 -6.84 19.33 15.69
C GLU A 105 -7.90 18.56 16.50
#